data_AF-A0A369UWF7-F1
#
_entry.id   AF-A0A369UWF7-F1
#
_cell.length_a   1.000
_cell.length_b   1.000
_cell.length_c   1.000
_cell.angle_alpha   90.00
_cell.angle_beta   90.00
_cell.angle_gamma   90.00
#
_symmetry.space_group_name_H-M   'P 1'
#
loop_
_entity.id
_entity.type
_entity.pdbx_description
1 polymer ?
#
loop_
_entity_poly.entity_id
_entity_poly.type
_entity_poly.pdbx_seq_one_letter_code
_entity_poly.pdbx_strand_id
1 'polypeptide(L)'
;MPSDEEVYGALLYLDAHASALTALSSDHQREAALERVLLWQYVRERLDRLQDRAISDARAAGAPWTALAPALAVSSPSAAYNKARRLRVAALAEEVDGEQLRRTPEAVRKAEQRIATRRRAEERELSAIRKRHDALLRAAGRLVDERDALLRDEDVDYWLEELQEVLPRCETPTQMAGLSRYAHALVRALRKAEGAAGRPLANTPEAHAAYAAVASLFDPG
;
A
#
# COMPACT_ATOMS: atom_id res chain seq x y z
N MET A 1 17.51 2.25 11.20
CA MET A 1 17.34 1.29 12.32
C MET A 1 18.10 0.02 11.93
N PRO A 2 18.91 -0.55 12.83
CA PRO A 2 19.64 -1.80 12.56
C PRO A 2 18.68 -2.93 12.18
N SER A 3 19.17 -3.91 11.43
CA SER A 3 18.41 -5.10 11.03
C SER A 3 18.15 -6.03 12.23
N ASP A 4 17.12 -6.88 12.13
CA ASP A 4 16.74 -7.80 13.22
C ASP A 4 17.87 -8.76 13.59
N GLU A 5 18.66 -9.15 12.60
CA GLU A 5 19.81 -10.05 12.76
C GLU A 5 20.94 -9.36 13.52
N GLU A 6 21.20 -8.08 13.23
CA GLU A 6 22.18 -7.26 13.97
C GLU A 6 21.74 -7.00 15.41
N VAL A 7 20.45 -6.75 15.65
CA VAL A 7 19.89 -6.55 17.00
C VAL A 7 19.96 -7.85 17.81
N TYR A 8 19.60 -8.98 17.21
CA TYR A 8 19.67 -10.28 17.86
C TYR A 8 21.13 -10.68 18.16
N GLY A 9 22.05 -10.45 17.21
CA GLY A 9 23.48 -10.67 17.39
C GLY A 9 24.08 -9.79 18.50
N ALA A 10 23.72 -8.51 18.53
CA ALA A 10 24.16 -7.58 19.58
C ALA A 10 23.66 -8.01 20.97
N LEU A 11 22.42 -8.48 21.06
CA LEU A 11 21.81 -8.96 22.31
C LEU A 11 22.49 -10.25 22.82
N LEU A 12 22.73 -11.23 21.94
CA LEU A 12 23.48 -12.44 22.30
C LEU A 12 24.92 -12.11 22.74
N TYR A 13 25.56 -11.16 22.07
CA TYR A 13 26.89 -10.69 22.44
C TYR A 13 26.89 -10.03 23.83
N LEU A 14 25.93 -9.13 24.10
CA LEU A 14 25.80 -8.44 25.39
C LEU A 14 25.48 -9.40 26.54
N ASP A 15 24.69 -10.46 26.28
CA ASP A 15 24.38 -11.48 27.29
C ASP A 15 25.62 -12.34 27.59
N ALA A 16 26.35 -12.78 26.56
CA ALA A 16 27.56 -13.57 26.70
C ALA A 16 28.69 -12.82 27.44
N HIS A 17 28.73 -11.49 27.32
CA HIS A 17 29.76 -10.64 27.96
C HIS A 17 29.22 -9.88 29.18
N ALA A 18 28.04 -10.23 29.68
CA ALA A 18 27.42 -9.56 30.82
C ALA A 18 28.28 -9.58 32.08
N SER A 19 29.08 -10.64 32.28
CA SER A 19 30.01 -10.76 33.41
C SER A 19 31.20 -9.80 33.32
N ALA A 20 31.59 -9.37 32.12
CA ALA A 20 32.66 -8.38 31.95
C ALA A 20 32.22 -6.97 32.45
N LEU A 21 30.90 -6.73 32.50
CA LEU A 21 30.33 -5.47 32.96
C LEU A 21 30.44 -5.29 34.49
N THR A 22 30.66 -6.36 35.26
CA THR A 22 30.77 -6.28 36.74
C THR A 22 32.01 -5.56 37.22
N ALA A 23 32.98 -5.30 36.33
CA ALA A 23 34.17 -4.51 36.61
C ALA A 23 33.95 -2.98 36.45
N LEU A 24 32.81 -2.56 35.88
CA LEU A 24 32.46 -1.15 35.71
C LEU A 24 31.90 -0.54 36.99
N SER A 25 31.77 0.79 37.04
CA SER A 25 31.08 1.45 38.16
C SER A 25 29.59 1.06 38.21
N SER A 26 28.99 1.17 39.40
CA SER A 26 27.59 0.78 39.62
C SER A 26 26.60 1.49 38.69
N ASP A 27 26.88 2.74 38.30
CA ASP A 27 26.04 3.49 37.37
C ASP A 27 26.06 2.90 35.96
N HIS A 28 27.25 2.57 35.43
CA HIS A 28 27.38 1.94 34.11
C HIS A 28 26.83 0.50 34.10
N GLN A 29 26.95 -0.23 35.21
CA GLN A 29 26.32 -1.56 35.35
C GLN A 29 24.80 -1.47 35.26
N ARG A 30 24.21 -0.45 35.91
CA ARG A 30 22.76 -0.20 35.89
C ARG A 30 22.30 0.17 34.48
N GLU A 31 23.00 1.09 33.82
CA GLU A 31 22.66 1.54 32.46
C GLU A 31 22.70 0.37 31.46
N ALA A 32 23.79 -0.41 31.46
CA ALA A 32 23.92 -1.59 30.60
C ALA A 32 22.88 -2.71 30.92
N ALA A 33 22.42 -2.81 32.18
CA ALA A 33 21.33 -3.73 32.52
C ALA A 33 19.99 -3.26 31.97
N LEU A 34 19.69 -1.97 32.05
CA LEU A 34 18.45 -1.39 31.50
C LEU A 34 18.42 -1.48 29.97
N GLU A 35 19.53 -1.22 29.29
CA GLU A 35 19.63 -1.37 27.84
C GLU A 35 19.38 -2.83 27.40
N ARG A 36 19.94 -3.81 28.10
CA ARG A 36 19.66 -5.23 27.83
C ARG A 36 18.19 -5.57 28.02
N VAL A 37 17.52 -5.04 29.04
CA VAL A 37 16.08 -5.22 29.24
C VAL A 37 15.29 -4.64 28.07
N LEU A 38 15.64 -3.44 27.60
CA LEU A 38 14.99 -2.80 26.44
C LEU A 38 15.18 -3.62 25.17
N LEU A 39 16.40 -4.12 24.91
CA LEU A 39 16.68 -4.95 23.75
C LEU A 39 15.93 -6.29 23.80
N TRP A 40 15.85 -6.93 24.97
CA TRP A 40 15.05 -8.16 25.14
C TRP A 40 13.56 -7.91 24.93
N GLN A 41 13.05 -6.76 25.39
CA GLN A 41 11.66 -6.37 25.17
C GLN A 41 11.38 -6.15 23.68
N TYR A 42 12.27 -5.46 22.96
CA TYR A 42 12.18 -5.25 21.52
C TYR A 42 12.14 -6.58 20.74
N VAL A 43 13.06 -7.50 21.06
CA VAL A 43 13.10 -8.83 20.44
C VAL A 43 11.83 -9.61 20.73
N ARG A 44 11.31 -9.56 21.96
CA ARG A 44 10.08 -10.23 22.36
C ARG A 44 8.86 -9.73 21.56
N GLU A 45 8.70 -8.43 21.43
CA GLU A 45 7.60 -7.84 20.65
C GLU A 45 7.62 -8.32 19.20
N ARG A 46 8.81 -8.40 18.60
CA ARG A 46 8.97 -8.89 17.23
C ARG A 46 8.73 -10.39 17.09
N LEU A 47 9.20 -11.19 18.06
CA LEU A 47 8.97 -12.63 18.12
C LEU A 47 7.48 -12.96 18.24
N ASP A 48 6.72 -12.19 19.04
CA ASP A 48 5.29 -12.40 19.21
C ASP A 48 4.55 -12.24 17.87
N ARG A 49 4.95 -11.29 17.01
CA ARG A 49 4.39 -11.11 15.66
C ARG A 49 4.76 -12.24 14.69
N LEU A 50 6.04 -12.63 14.69
CA LEU A 50 6.49 -13.74 13.84
C LEU A 50 5.79 -15.06 14.24
N GLN A 51 5.59 -15.27 15.54
CA GLN A 51 4.86 -16.42 16.05
C GLN A 51 3.37 -16.37 15.69
N ASP A 52 2.70 -15.20 15.74
CA ASP A 52 1.32 -15.05 15.24
C ASP A 52 1.20 -15.40 13.76
N ARG A 53 2.11 -14.90 12.92
CA ARG A 53 2.13 -15.20 11.49
C ARG A 53 2.33 -16.69 11.23
N ALA A 54 3.31 -17.32 11.88
CA ALA A 54 3.54 -18.76 11.75
C ALA A 54 2.34 -19.60 12.20
N ILE A 55 1.64 -19.19 13.27
CA ILE A 55 0.39 -19.84 13.69
C ILE A 55 -0.69 -19.68 12.62
N SER A 56 -0.86 -18.47 12.06
CA SER A 56 -1.84 -18.22 11.00
C SER A 56 -1.57 -19.07 9.76
N ASP A 57 -0.31 -19.16 9.32
CA ASP A 57 0.11 -19.97 8.18
C ASP A 57 -0.15 -21.46 8.43
N ALA A 58 0.18 -21.97 9.62
CA ALA A 58 -0.11 -23.35 10.02
C ALA A 58 -1.62 -23.63 10.04
N ARG A 59 -2.44 -22.68 10.52
CA ARG A 59 -3.90 -22.80 10.53
C ARG A 59 -4.48 -22.77 9.12
N ALA A 60 -3.96 -21.95 8.23
CA ALA A 60 -4.36 -21.89 6.81
C ALA A 60 -4.01 -23.21 6.08
N ALA A 61 -2.90 -23.85 6.45
CA ALA A 61 -2.52 -25.17 5.98
C ALA A 61 -3.32 -26.33 6.64
N GLY A 62 -4.31 -26.03 7.49
CA GLY A 62 -5.20 -27.02 8.10
C GLY A 62 -4.68 -27.65 9.39
N ALA A 63 -3.58 -27.17 9.97
CA ALA A 63 -3.03 -27.75 11.20
C ALA A 63 -4.03 -27.60 12.38
N PRO A 64 -4.42 -28.70 13.07
CA PRO A 64 -5.33 -28.61 14.21
C PRO A 64 -4.63 -28.02 15.43
N TRP A 65 -5.40 -27.44 16.36
CA TRP A 65 -4.87 -26.88 17.62
C TRP A 65 -4.15 -27.91 18.50
N THR A 66 -4.49 -29.19 18.35
CA THR A 66 -3.77 -30.31 19.00
C THR A 66 -2.33 -30.43 18.53
N ALA A 67 -2.06 -30.20 17.24
CA ALA A 67 -0.72 -30.20 16.68
C ALA A 67 0.08 -28.94 17.05
N LEU A 68 -0.62 -27.80 17.22
CA LEU A 68 0.00 -26.54 17.62
C LEU A 68 0.31 -26.45 19.12
N ALA A 69 -0.40 -27.20 19.97
CA ALA A 69 -0.17 -27.18 21.43
C ALA A 69 1.29 -27.45 21.85
N PRO A 70 1.96 -28.52 21.39
CA PRO A 70 3.37 -28.74 21.72
C PRO A 70 4.29 -27.65 21.12
N ALA A 71 4.04 -27.22 19.88
CA ALA A 71 4.83 -26.18 19.22
C ALA A 71 4.75 -24.81 19.94
N LEU A 72 3.61 -24.54 20.58
CA LEU A 72 3.38 -23.34 21.39
C LEU A 72 3.75 -23.51 22.86
N ALA A 73 4.36 -24.64 23.23
CA ALA A 73 4.74 -24.98 24.61
C ALA A 73 3.57 -24.85 25.61
N VAL A 74 2.41 -25.39 25.24
CA VAL A 74 1.21 -25.42 26.08
C VAL A 74 0.62 -26.82 26.15
N SER A 75 -0.02 -27.14 27.28
CA SER A 75 -0.48 -28.50 27.59
C SER A 75 -1.81 -28.89 26.95
N SER A 76 -2.53 -27.97 26.30
CA SER A 76 -3.84 -28.28 25.72
C SER A 76 -4.14 -27.47 24.44
N PRO A 77 -5.04 -27.99 23.56
CA PRO A 77 -5.49 -27.26 22.38
C PRO A 77 -6.19 -25.94 22.71
N SER A 78 -6.94 -25.90 23.83
CA SER A 78 -7.59 -24.67 24.31
C SER A 78 -6.55 -23.62 24.75
N ALA A 79 -5.50 -24.05 25.44
CA ALA A 79 -4.39 -23.17 25.79
C ALA A 79 -3.64 -22.67 24.55
N ALA A 80 -3.50 -23.49 23.51
CA ALA A 80 -2.89 -23.12 22.23
C ALA A 80 -3.70 -22.02 21.53
N TYR A 81 -5.02 -22.23 21.42
CA TYR A 81 -5.94 -21.22 20.90
C TYR A 81 -5.87 -19.91 21.70
N ASN A 82 -5.92 -19.97 23.03
CA ASN A 82 -5.85 -18.77 23.88
C ASN A 82 -4.49 -18.06 23.81
N LYS A 83 -3.38 -18.80 23.64
CA LYS A 83 -2.05 -18.20 23.41
C LYS A 83 -1.98 -17.53 22.05
N ALA A 84 -2.42 -18.18 20.98
CA ALA A 84 -2.50 -17.61 19.65
C ALA A 84 -3.30 -16.29 19.63
N ARG A 85 -4.45 -16.26 20.31
CA ARG A 85 -5.25 -15.04 20.43
C ARG A 85 -4.54 -13.91 21.15
N ARG A 86 -3.75 -14.20 22.19
CA ARG A 86 -2.98 -13.18 22.91
C ARG A 86 -1.89 -12.58 22.04
N LEU A 87 -1.20 -13.42 21.26
CA LEU A 87 -0.19 -12.99 20.28
C LEU A 87 -0.83 -12.12 19.19
N ARG A 88 -2.00 -12.53 18.68
CA ARG A 88 -2.78 -11.76 17.72
C ARG A 88 -3.14 -10.36 18.22
N VAL A 89 -3.56 -10.24 19.49
CA VAL A 89 -3.86 -8.93 20.10
C VAL A 89 -2.62 -8.03 20.09
N ALA A 90 -1.47 -8.58 20.49
CA ALA A 90 -0.23 -7.82 20.55
C ALA A 90 0.18 -7.32 19.16
N ALA A 91 0.08 -8.18 18.13
CA ALA A 91 0.36 -7.81 16.74
C ALA A 91 -0.58 -6.72 16.20
N LEU A 92 -1.87 -6.75 16.57
CA LEU A 92 -2.86 -5.77 16.11
C LEU A 92 -2.78 -4.43 16.83
N ALA A 93 -2.32 -4.38 18.09
CA ALA A 93 -2.23 -3.14 18.87
C ALA A 93 -1.22 -2.14 18.30
N GLU A 94 -0.17 -2.64 17.66
CA GLU A 94 0.85 -1.80 17.00
C GLU A 94 0.43 -1.34 15.59
N GLU A 95 -0.39 -2.10 14.84
CA GLU A 95 -0.93 -1.67 13.54
C GLU A 95 -1.95 -0.52 13.67
N VAL A 96 -2.51 -0.30 14.85
CA VAL A 96 -3.54 0.74 15.12
C VAL A 96 -2.93 1.97 15.81
N ASP A 97 -1.69 2.32 15.47
CA ASP A 97 -1.07 3.60 15.85
C ASP A 97 -0.94 3.79 17.38
N GLY A 98 -0.44 2.75 18.07
CA GLY A 98 -0.07 2.84 19.49
C GLY A 98 -1.23 2.77 20.50
N GLU A 99 -2.48 2.52 20.07
CA GLU A 99 -3.56 2.23 21.01
C GLU A 99 -3.33 0.88 21.71
N GLN A 100 -3.13 0.90 23.04
CA GLN A 100 -3.14 -0.30 23.86
C GLN A 100 -4.52 -0.97 23.78
N LEU A 101 -4.67 -1.91 22.85
CA LEU A 101 -5.88 -2.73 22.74
C LEU A 101 -6.08 -3.50 24.04
N ARG A 102 -7.24 -3.33 24.67
CA ARG A 102 -7.66 -4.21 25.76
C ARG A 102 -7.64 -5.65 25.24
N ARG A 103 -7.01 -6.56 25.99
CA ARG A 103 -6.83 -7.98 25.65
C ARG A 103 -8.12 -8.80 25.74
N THR A 104 -9.24 -8.27 25.24
CA THR A 104 -10.54 -8.95 25.25
C THR A 104 -10.90 -9.49 23.85
N PRO A 105 -11.53 -10.68 23.79
CA PRO A 105 -12.03 -11.30 22.55
C PRO A 105 -12.81 -10.41 21.59
N GLU A 106 -13.59 -9.47 22.12
CA GLU A 106 -14.46 -8.58 21.36
C GLU A 106 -13.70 -7.38 20.81
N ALA A 107 -12.73 -6.85 21.57
CA ALA A 107 -11.86 -5.77 21.11
C ALA A 107 -11.01 -6.21 19.90
N VAL A 108 -10.53 -7.46 19.90
CA VAL A 108 -9.79 -8.06 18.77
C VAL A 108 -10.66 -8.13 17.52
N ARG A 109 -11.88 -8.69 17.62
CA ARG A 109 -12.80 -8.80 16.48
C ARG A 109 -13.14 -7.43 15.88
N LYS A 110 -13.33 -6.42 16.75
CA LYS A 110 -13.61 -5.04 16.32
C LYS A 110 -12.40 -4.39 15.63
N ALA A 111 -11.19 -4.64 16.11
CA ALA A 111 -9.96 -4.17 15.48
C ALA A 111 -9.75 -4.82 14.11
N GLU A 112 -9.91 -6.15 14.01
CA GLU A 112 -9.83 -6.89 12.75
C GLU A 112 -10.84 -6.39 11.71
N GLN A 113 -12.08 -6.11 12.12
CA GLN A 113 -13.11 -5.55 11.23
C GLN A 113 -12.73 -4.15 10.72
N ARG A 114 -12.13 -3.30 11.56
CA ARG A 114 -11.68 -1.96 11.19
C ARG A 114 -10.54 -2.02 10.18
N ILE A 115 -9.55 -2.87 10.42
CA ILE A 115 -8.42 -3.09 9.50
C ILE A 115 -8.93 -3.66 8.18
N ALA A 116 -9.81 -4.66 8.20
CA ALA A 116 -10.39 -5.22 6.99
C ALA A 116 -11.21 -4.20 6.20
N THR A 117 -11.95 -3.32 6.88
CA THR A 117 -12.71 -2.25 6.23
C THR A 117 -11.78 -1.22 5.59
N ARG A 118 -10.71 -0.83 6.28
CA ARG A 118 -9.70 0.10 5.75
C ARG A 118 -8.99 -0.47 4.53
N ARG A 119 -8.50 -1.72 4.59
CA ARG A 119 -7.86 -2.40 3.46
C ARG A 119 -8.81 -2.51 2.26
N ARG A 120 -10.09 -2.85 2.49
CA ARG A 120 -11.10 -2.87 1.41
C ARG A 120 -11.34 -1.49 0.81
N ALA A 121 -11.27 -0.42 1.60
CA ALA A 121 -11.41 0.94 1.09
C ALA A 121 -10.21 1.32 0.22
N GLU A 122 -8.99 1.04 0.68
CA GLU A 122 -7.75 1.26 -0.06
C GLU A 122 -7.71 0.46 -1.38
N GLU A 123 -8.11 -0.82 -1.35
CA GLU A 123 -8.21 -1.66 -2.56
C GLU A 123 -9.22 -1.10 -3.57
N ARG A 124 -10.36 -0.59 -3.09
CA ARG A 124 -11.37 0.04 -3.96
C ARG A 124 -10.83 1.32 -4.59
N GLU A 125 -10.11 2.13 -3.83
CA GLU A 125 -9.51 3.37 -4.31
C GLU A 125 -8.43 3.09 -5.37
N LEU A 126 -7.50 2.17 -5.09
CA LEU A 126 -6.48 1.74 -6.05
C LEU A 126 -7.10 1.12 -7.31
N SER A 127 -8.15 0.30 -7.16
CA SER A 127 -8.89 -0.24 -8.31
C SER A 127 -9.58 0.85 -9.12
N ALA A 128 -10.15 1.86 -8.48
CA ALA A 128 -10.78 2.99 -9.16
C ALA A 128 -9.77 3.83 -9.94
N ILE A 129 -8.58 4.09 -9.36
CA ILE A 129 -7.47 4.78 -10.04
C ILE A 129 -7.03 4.00 -11.27
N ARG A 130 -6.79 2.68 -11.16
CA ARG A 130 -6.42 1.81 -12.29
C ARG A 130 -7.47 1.83 -13.40
N LYS A 131 -8.76 1.64 -13.04
CA LYS A 131 -9.86 1.67 -14.02
C LYS A 131 -9.94 3.00 -14.77
N ARG A 132 -9.76 4.13 -14.07
CA ARG A 132 -9.73 5.46 -14.68
C ARG A 132 -8.55 5.63 -15.62
N HIS A 133 -7.36 5.20 -15.20
CA HIS A 133 -6.17 5.22 -16.04
C HIS A 133 -6.36 4.40 -17.32
N ASP A 134 -6.83 3.16 -17.20
CA ASP A 134 -7.03 2.28 -18.36
C ASP A 134 -8.09 2.83 -19.32
N ALA A 135 -9.14 3.47 -18.78
CA ALA A 135 -10.15 4.16 -19.58
C ALA A 135 -9.54 5.35 -20.34
N LEU A 136 -8.72 6.16 -19.66
CA LEU A 136 -8.03 7.29 -20.26
C LEU A 136 -7.05 6.84 -21.34
N LEU A 137 -6.25 5.80 -21.11
CA LEU A 137 -5.27 5.30 -22.06
C LEU A 137 -5.94 4.82 -23.35
N ARG A 138 -7.06 4.08 -23.25
CA ARG A 138 -7.85 3.67 -24.42
C ARG A 138 -8.52 4.84 -25.14
N ALA A 139 -9.04 5.82 -24.40
CA ALA A 139 -9.71 6.97 -24.99
C ALA A 139 -8.71 7.90 -25.70
N ALA A 140 -7.57 8.17 -25.07
CA ALA A 140 -6.47 8.95 -25.63
C ALA A 140 -5.86 8.27 -26.86
N GLY A 141 -5.66 6.94 -26.83
CA GLY A 141 -5.20 6.18 -28.00
C GLY A 141 -6.12 6.37 -29.21
N ARG A 142 -7.44 6.17 -29.02
CA ARG A 142 -8.43 6.39 -30.08
C ARG A 142 -8.46 7.83 -30.58
N LEU A 143 -8.28 8.81 -29.69
CA LEU A 143 -8.25 10.21 -30.10
C LEU A 143 -7.03 10.54 -30.97
N VAL A 144 -5.88 9.92 -30.68
CA VAL A 144 -4.67 10.05 -31.50
C VAL A 144 -4.84 9.33 -32.85
N ASP A 145 -5.50 8.16 -32.88
CA ASP A 145 -5.79 7.45 -34.13
C ASP A 145 -6.69 8.27 -35.06
N GLU A 146 -7.63 9.04 -34.50
CA GLU A 146 -8.56 9.92 -35.24
C GLU A 146 -8.01 11.33 -35.52
N ARG A 147 -6.71 11.58 -35.29
CA ARG A 147 -6.10 12.92 -35.35
C ARG A 147 -6.35 13.70 -36.64
N ASP A 148 -6.49 13.01 -37.78
CA ASP A 148 -6.68 13.62 -39.10
C ASP A 148 -8.12 14.12 -39.31
N ALA A 149 -9.07 13.60 -38.51
CA ALA A 149 -10.47 14.00 -38.52
C ALA A 149 -10.78 15.13 -37.52
N LEU A 150 -9.81 15.53 -36.68
CA LEU A 150 -9.95 16.61 -35.71
C LEU A 150 -9.71 17.99 -36.34
N LEU A 151 -10.29 19.03 -35.74
CA LEU A 151 -9.94 20.41 -36.03
C LEU A 151 -8.49 20.67 -35.58
N ARG A 152 -7.65 21.08 -36.53
CA ARG A 152 -6.21 21.31 -36.33
C ARG A 152 -5.92 22.79 -36.11
N ASP A 153 -5.14 23.10 -35.08
CA ASP A 153 -4.46 24.39 -34.89
C ASP A 153 -3.12 24.14 -34.18
N GLU A 154 -2.31 25.18 -34.01
CA GLU A 154 -0.97 25.04 -33.41
C GLU A 154 -1.00 24.43 -32.00
N ASP A 155 -1.99 24.80 -31.18
CA ASP A 155 -2.15 24.28 -29.81
C ASP A 155 -2.55 22.80 -29.84
N VAL A 156 -3.53 22.43 -30.68
CA VAL A 156 -4.04 21.05 -30.84
C VAL A 156 -2.94 20.14 -31.37
N ASP A 157 -2.17 20.60 -32.35
CA ASP A 157 -1.08 19.86 -32.96
C ASP A 157 0.01 19.54 -31.92
N TYR A 158 0.42 20.55 -31.16
CA TYR A 158 1.38 20.40 -30.07
C TYR A 158 0.92 19.36 -29.02
N TRP A 159 -0.32 19.45 -28.54
CA TRP A 159 -0.80 18.52 -27.52
C TRP A 159 -1.05 17.10 -28.05
N LEU A 160 -1.38 16.95 -29.34
CA LEU A 160 -1.46 15.63 -29.98
C LEU A 160 -0.08 14.95 -30.03
N GLU A 161 0.98 15.70 -30.33
CA GLU A 161 2.35 15.19 -30.34
C GLU A 161 2.80 14.73 -28.94
N GLU A 162 2.60 15.56 -27.92
CA GLU A 162 2.90 15.21 -26.51
C GLU A 162 2.13 13.96 -26.07
N LEU A 163 0.86 13.85 -26.45
CA LEU A 163 0.02 12.69 -26.13
C LEU A 163 0.53 11.43 -26.84
N GLN A 164 0.89 11.55 -28.12
CA GLN A 164 1.43 10.45 -28.92
C GLN A 164 2.79 9.95 -28.39
N GLU A 165 3.63 10.83 -27.85
CA GLU A 165 4.91 10.45 -27.26
C GLU A 165 4.73 9.62 -25.97
N VAL A 166 3.75 9.98 -25.13
CA VAL A 166 3.56 9.35 -23.82
C VAL A 166 2.80 8.03 -23.90
N LEU A 167 1.84 7.89 -24.83
CA LEU A 167 0.97 6.72 -24.94
C LEU A 167 1.71 5.36 -24.96
N PRO A 168 2.79 5.16 -25.75
CA PRO A 168 3.47 3.87 -25.83
C PRO A 168 4.21 3.46 -24.57
N ARG A 169 4.50 4.40 -23.65
CA ARG A 169 5.35 4.16 -22.48
C ARG A 169 4.65 4.46 -21.16
N CYS A 170 3.31 4.50 -21.12
CA CYS A 170 2.58 4.96 -19.95
C CYS A 170 2.49 3.90 -18.83
N GLU A 171 3.62 3.61 -18.18
CA GLU A 171 3.74 2.55 -17.19
C GLU A 171 4.10 3.06 -15.78
N THR A 172 4.80 4.19 -15.67
CA THR A 172 5.23 4.77 -14.40
C THR A 172 4.24 5.84 -13.88
N PRO A 173 4.15 6.08 -12.56
CA PRO A 173 3.26 7.10 -12.00
C PRO A 173 3.41 8.50 -12.62
N THR A 174 4.66 8.89 -12.95
CA THR A 174 4.95 10.17 -13.60
C THR A 174 4.39 10.23 -15.02
N GLN A 175 4.48 9.12 -15.78
CA GLN A 175 3.91 9.04 -17.13
C GLN A 175 2.37 9.01 -17.08
N MET A 176 1.77 8.31 -16.12
CA MET A 176 0.32 8.30 -15.91
C MET A 176 -0.21 9.71 -15.60
N ALA A 177 0.49 10.46 -14.75
CA ALA A 177 0.16 11.86 -14.47
C ALA A 177 0.35 12.77 -15.70
N GLY A 178 1.41 12.52 -16.48
CA GLY A 178 1.66 13.18 -17.76
C GLY A 178 0.51 12.96 -18.74
N LEU A 179 0.10 11.71 -18.97
CA LEU A 179 -1.02 11.34 -19.85
C LEU A 179 -2.30 12.10 -19.48
N SER A 180 -2.66 12.12 -18.20
CA SER A 180 -3.82 12.87 -17.71
C SER A 180 -3.72 14.37 -17.99
N ARG A 181 -2.53 14.96 -17.79
CA ARG A 181 -2.30 16.39 -18.02
C ARG A 181 -2.40 16.74 -19.50
N TYR A 182 -1.77 15.95 -20.38
CA TYR A 182 -1.75 16.18 -21.82
C TYR A 182 -3.12 15.97 -22.46
N ALA A 183 -3.82 14.89 -22.08
CA ALA A 183 -5.18 14.65 -22.56
C ALA A 183 -6.15 15.77 -22.16
N HIS A 184 -6.06 16.29 -20.93
CA HIS A 184 -6.89 17.41 -20.50
C HIS A 184 -6.49 18.71 -21.22
N ALA A 185 -5.20 18.95 -21.44
CA ALA A 185 -4.74 20.11 -22.21
C ALA A 185 -5.27 20.08 -23.66
N LEU A 186 -5.23 18.92 -24.32
CA LEU A 186 -5.77 18.70 -25.65
C LEU A 186 -7.29 18.95 -25.72
N VAL A 187 -8.06 18.46 -24.74
CA VAL A 187 -9.51 18.73 -24.66
C VAL A 187 -9.79 20.24 -24.60
N ARG A 188 -9.03 20.99 -23.81
CA ARG A 188 -9.19 22.45 -23.72
C ARG A 188 -8.79 23.16 -25.01
N ALA A 189 -7.71 22.71 -25.66
CA ALA A 189 -7.27 23.24 -26.94
C ALA A 189 -8.33 23.03 -28.04
N LEU A 190 -8.89 21.81 -28.16
CA LEU A 190 -9.96 21.50 -29.11
C LEU A 190 -11.21 22.38 -28.89
N ARG A 191 -11.63 22.59 -27.63
CA ARG A 191 -12.76 23.48 -27.31
C ARG A 191 -12.49 24.94 -27.69
N LYS A 192 -11.28 25.41 -27.43
CA LYS A 192 -10.84 26.77 -27.79
C LYS A 192 -10.82 26.94 -29.30
N ALA A 193 -10.28 25.97 -30.03
CA ALA A 193 -10.22 25.94 -31.50
C ALA A 193 -11.63 25.95 -32.11
N GLU A 194 -12.54 25.12 -31.61
CA GLU A 194 -13.95 25.08 -32.05
C GLU A 194 -14.63 26.44 -31.86
N GLY A 195 -14.46 27.07 -30.69
CA GLY A 195 -15.00 28.39 -30.41
C GLY A 195 -14.43 29.51 -31.30
N ALA A 196 -13.14 29.44 -31.64
CA ALA A 196 -12.48 30.44 -32.49
C ALA A 196 -12.81 30.27 -33.98
N ALA A 197 -12.90 29.03 -34.46
CA ALA A 197 -13.12 28.73 -35.87
C ALA A 197 -14.61 28.69 -36.25
N GLY A 198 -15.52 28.53 -35.29
CA GLY A 198 -16.96 28.36 -35.54
C GLY A 198 -17.28 27.09 -36.34
N ARG A 199 -16.39 26.09 -36.28
CA ARG A 199 -16.48 24.81 -36.99
C ARG A 199 -16.44 23.67 -35.98
N PRO A 200 -17.09 22.53 -36.27
CA PRO A 200 -17.09 21.39 -35.35
C PRO A 200 -15.66 20.90 -35.08
N LEU A 201 -15.39 20.53 -33.82
CA LEU A 201 -14.09 19.99 -33.39
C LEU A 201 -13.68 18.67 -34.08
N ALA A 202 -14.65 17.93 -34.63
CA ALA A 202 -14.47 16.65 -35.29
C ALA A 202 -15.31 16.59 -36.57
N ASN A 203 -14.72 16.07 -37.64
CA ASN A 203 -15.37 15.93 -38.94
C ASN A 203 -16.02 14.55 -39.14
N THR A 204 -15.75 13.60 -38.23
CA THR A 204 -16.34 12.25 -38.23
C THR A 204 -17.04 11.95 -36.91
N PRO A 205 -18.09 11.09 -36.91
CA PRO A 205 -18.71 10.59 -35.68
C PRO A 205 -17.71 9.90 -34.75
N GLU A 206 -16.74 9.18 -35.30
CA GLU A 206 -15.72 8.43 -34.58
C GLU A 206 -14.76 9.36 -33.81
N ALA A 207 -14.26 10.41 -34.47
CA ALA A 207 -13.44 11.43 -33.84
C ALA A 207 -14.20 12.20 -32.75
N HIS A 208 -15.48 12.48 -32.98
CA HIS A 208 -16.34 13.10 -31.97
C HIS A 208 -16.53 12.19 -30.76
N ALA A 209 -16.76 10.88 -30.97
CA ALA A 209 -16.88 9.90 -29.90
C ALA A 209 -15.57 9.72 -29.11
N ALA A 210 -14.42 9.74 -29.79
CA ALA A 210 -13.10 9.67 -29.15
C ALA A 210 -12.86 10.90 -28.26
N TYR A 211 -13.14 12.10 -28.76
CA TYR A 211 -13.07 13.34 -27.97
C TYR A 211 -14.02 13.29 -26.77
N ALA A 212 -15.28 12.92 -26.97
CA ALA A 212 -16.28 12.86 -25.90
C ALA A 212 -15.87 11.86 -24.80
N ALA A 213 -15.29 10.72 -25.17
CA ALA A 213 -14.77 9.75 -24.23
C ALA A 213 -13.65 10.33 -23.35
N VAL A 214 -12.70 11.07 -23.93
CA VAL A 214 -11.64 11.73 -23.16
C VAL A 214 -12.20 12.85 -22.29
N ALA A 215 -13.08 13.70 -22.83
CA ALA A 215 -13.68 14.82 -22.10
C ALA A 215 -14.49 14.37 -20.87
N SER A 216 -15.25 13.26 -20.99
CA SER A 216 -16.04 12.70 -19.88
C SER A 216 -15.22 12.25 -18.66
N LEU A 217 -13.91 12.07 -18.82
CA LEU A 217 -13.02 11.70 -17.72
C LEU A 217 -12.53 12.90 -16.91
N PHE A 218 -12.70 14.12 -17.44
CA PHE A 218 -12.27 15.38 -16.81
C PHE A 218 -13.42 16.27 -16.39
N ASP A 219 -14.54 16.21 -17.11
CA ASP A 219 -15.78 16.88 -16.73
C ASP A 219 -16.77 15.86 -16.17
N PRO A 220 -16.91 15.77 -14.84
CA PRO A 220 -18.07 15.11 -14.28
C PRO A 220 -19.27 16.02 -14.60
N GLY A 221 -20.15 15.57 -15.50
CA GLY A 221 -21.49 16.13 -15.61
C GLY A 221 -22.23 16.10 -14.28
#